data_AF-A0A061J1U1-F1
#
_entry.id   AF-A0A061J1U1-F1
#
_cell.length_a   1.000
_cell.length_b   1.000
_cell.length_c   1.000
_cell.angle_alpha   90.00
_cell.angle_beta   90.00
_cell.angle_gamma   90.00
#
_symmetry.space_group_name_H-M   'P 1'
#
loop_
_entity.id
_entity.type
_entity.pdbx_description
1 polymer ?
#
loop_
_entity_poly.entity_id
_entity_poly.type
_entity_poly.pdbx_seq_one_letter_code
_entity_poly.pdbx_strand_id
1 'polypeptide(L)'
;MGTQTSKKQTKRHVPAEAPKVAVTSLDRAQLELKLQRDRLMAAIRRYEVVAREERAKAGDFLRAGNRRKALYCLKREKIQQSQITSVTDMLDNVQRVLDTVEFSQIEVDVLNALKGGKDELSKLNALLNVDDIAELMDDTAETIEEARRINNVLAQPLAGYEDEDALLAELVSQEPVNASAAEVEVEKVTVPTHKLAKPTAVEGHATEGTSEKMELAA
;
A
#
# COMPACT_ATOMS: atom_id res chain seq x y z
N MET A 1 68.97 -44.89 4.23
CA MET A 1 67.80 -44.72 5.13
C MET A 1 67.28 -43.31 4.95
N GLY A 2 66.09 -43.15 4.38
CA GLY A 2 65.46 -41.84 4.19
C GLY A 2 63.95 -42.03 4.27
N THR A 3 63.37 -41.76 5.44
CA THR A 3 61.93 -41.87 5.68
C THR A 3 61.24 -40.58 5.25
N GLN A 4 60.41 -40.67 4.21
CA GLN A 4 59.47 -39.63 3.83
C GLN A 4 58.35 -39.55 4.86
N THR A 5 58.14 -38.38 5.47
CA THR A 5 56.93 -38.09 6.24
C THR A 5 56.01 -37.19 5.43
N SER A 6 54.97 -37.80 4.85
CA SER A 6 53.87 -37.12 4.17
C SER A 6 52.98 -36.40 5.20
N LYS A 7 52.99 -35.07 5.18
CA LYS A 7 52.19 -34.22 6.08
C LYS A 7 50.87 -33.87 5.38
N LYS A 8 49.86 -34.70 5.60
CA LYS A 8 48.48 -34.51 5.11
C LYS A 8 47.88 -33.28 5.82
N GLN A 9 47.76 -32.16 5.11
CA GLN A 9 47.06 -30.98 5.60
C GLN A 9 45.56 -31.28 5.75
N THR A 10 45.08 -31.26 6.98
CA THR A 10 43.64 -31.27 7.30
C THR A 10 43.08 -29.87 7.01
N LYS A 11 42.26 -29.73 5.97
CA LYS A 11 41.43 -28.54 5.76
C LYS A 11 40.40 -28.48 6.90
N ARG A 12 40.63 -27.61 7.89
CA ARG A 12 39.61 -27.27 8.90
C ARG A 12 38.53 -26.48 8.18
N HIS A 13 37.32 -27.04 8.15
CA HIS A 13 36.12 -26.33 7.75
C HIS A 13 35.88 -25.21 8.78
N VAL A 14 36.02 -23.96 8.35
CA VAL A 14 35.61 -22.80 9.15
C VAL A 14 34.07 -22.79 9.15
N PRO A 15 33.40 -22.65 10.30
CA PRO A 15 31.94 -22.53 10.31
C PRO A 15 31.55 -21.22 9.64
N ALA A 16 30.50 -21.26 8.80
CA ALA A 16 29.94 -20.08 8.17
C ALA A 16 29.61 -19.02 9.23
N GLU A 17 30.27 -17.88 9.13
CA GLU A 17 30.08 -16.72 9.99
C GLU A 17 28.64 -16.22 9.82
N ALA A 18 27.86 -16.26 10.89
CA ALA A 18 26.50 -15.72 10.90
C ALA A 18 26.52 -14.26 10.41
N PRO A 19 25.51 -13.80 9.64
CA PRO A 19 25.50 -12.45 9.12
C PRO A 19 25.55 -11.48 10.30
N LYS A 20 26.67 -10.79 10.45
CA LYS A 20 26.83 -9.70 11.43
C LYS A 20 25.86 -8.61 10.99
N VAL A 21 24.72 -8.49 11.67
CA VAL A 21 23.76 -7.41 11.47
C VAL A 21 24.52 -6.09 11.65
N ALA A 22 24.80 -5.41 10.55
CA ALA A 22 25.50 -4.14 10.58
C ALA A 22 24.55 -3.10 11.13
N VAL A 23 24.76 -2.68 12.38
CA VAL A 23 23.95 -1.62 13.00
C VAL A 23 24.11 -0.36 12.16
N THR A 24 23.01 0.06 11.53
CA THR A 24 22.97 1.23 10.64
C THR A 24 23.15 2.50 11.47
N SER A 25 23.66 3.59 10.87
CA SER A 25 23.73 4.89 11.53
C SER A 25 22.35 5.35 12.05
N LEU A 26 21.29 5.01 11.31
CA LEU A 26 19.90 5.28 11.65
C LEU A 26 19.45 4.54 12.93
N ASP A 27 19.80 3.26 13.06
CA ASP A 27 19.47 2.45 14.23
C ASP A 27 20.14 3.00 15.50
N ARG A 28 21.36 3.52 15.36
CA ARG A 28 22.07 4.19 16.47
C ARG A 28 21.38 5.49 16.87
N ALA A 29 20.97 6.30 15.90
CA ALA A 29 20.24 7.54 16.17
C ALA A 29 18.88 7.28 16.85
N GLN A 30 18.13 6.27 16.39
CA GLN A 30 16.87 5.86 17.03
C GLN A 30 17.10 5.37 18.46
N LEU A 31 18.16 4.59 18.70
CA LEU A 31 18.53 4.15 20.04
C LEU A 31 18.85 5.35 20.95
N GLU A 32 19.63 6.31 20.47
CA GLU A 32 19.97 7.52 21.23
C GLU A 32 18.74 8.33 21.60
N LEU A 33 17.80 8.53 20.66
CA LEU A 33 16.54 9.23 20.92
C LEU A 33 15.68 8.49 21.95
N LYS A 34 15.55 7.16 21.83
CA LYS A 34 14.83 6.33 22.81
C LYS A 34 15.46 6.42 24.21
N LEU A 35 16.79 6.43 24.27
CA LEU A 35 17.52 6.56 25.52
C LEU A 35 17.34 7.96 26.14
N GLN A 36 17.35 9.02 25.32
CA GLN A 36 17.03 10.38 25.77
C GLN A 36 15.60 10.48 26.31
N ARG A 37 14.62 9.89 25.62
CA ARG A 37 13.23 9.80 26.09
C ARG A 37 13.14 9.16 27.47
N ASP A 38 13.80 8.02 27.67
CA ASP A 38 13.78 7.30 28.95
C ASP A 38 14.46 8.11 30.07
N ARG A 39 15.54 8.83 29.76
CA ARG A 39 16.19 9.76 30.70
C ARG A 39 15.27 10.92 31.09
N LEU A 40 14.55 11.51 30.14
CA LEU A 40 13.59 12.59 30.38
C LEU A 40 12.43 12.09 31.26
N MET A 41 11.87 10.91 30.97
CA MET A 41 10.85 10.29 31.84
C MET A 41 11.37 10.05 33.26
N ALA A 42 12.61 9.55 33.41
CA ALA A 42 13.22 9.36 34.71
C ALA A 42 13.42 10.70 35.45
N ALA A 43 13.77 11.77 34.74
CA ALA A 43 13.89 13.11 35.31
C ALA A 43 12.54 13.66 35.80
N ILE A 44 11.46 13.50 35.02
CA ILE A 44 10.10 13.88 35.43
C ILE A 44 9.73 13.20 36.75
N ARG A 45 9.89 11.87 36.82
CA ARG A 45 9.61 11.10 38.05
C ARG A 45 10.41 11.60 39.26
N ARG A 46 11.68 11.97 39.07
CA ARG A 46 12.51 12.55 40.14
C ARG A 46 11.95 13.88 40.61
N TYR A 47 11.60 14.79 39.69
CA TYR A 47 11.03 16.09 40.05
C TYR A 47 9.67 15.96 40.72
N GLU A 48 8.83 15.00 40.32
CA GLU A 48 7.55 14.72 40.98
C GLU A 48 7.70 14.22 42.42
N VAL A 49 8.70 13.36 42.69
CA VAL A 49 9.01 12.91 44.05
C VAL A 49 9.44 14.12 44.90
N VAL A 50 10.36 14.93 44.40
CA VAL A 50 10.84 16.13 45.11
C VAL A 50 9.69 17.12 45.35
N ALA A 51 8.84 17.37 44.35
CA ALA A 51 7.69 18.26 44.49
C ALA A 51 6.71 17.78 45.58
N ARG A 52 6.43 16.47 45.63
CA ARG A 52 5.59 15.88 46.68
C ARG A 52 6.21 16.03 48.07
N GLU A 53 7.51 15.81 48.21
CA GLU A 53 8.22 16.02 49.47
C GLU A 53 8.19 17.48 49.93
N GLU A 54 8.38 18.43 49.01
CA GLU A 54 8.30 19.86 49.32
C GLU A 54 6.91 20.29 49.77
N ARG A 55 5.88 19.73 49.14
CA ARG A 55 4.49 19.95 49.54
C ARG A 55 4.20 19.40 50.94
N ALA A 56 4.71 18.21 51.26
CA ALA A 56 4.59 17.62 52.59
C ALA A 56 5.28 18.48 53.66
N LYS A 57 6.53 18.89 53.40
CA LYS A 57 7.31 19.80 54.28
C LYS A 57 6.60 21.14 54.49
N ALA A 58 5.96 21.69 53.45
CA ALA A 58 5.16 22.90 53.57
C ALA A 58 3.99 22.71 54.54
N GLY A 59 3.29 21.56 54.46
CA GLY A 59 2.22 21.19 55.40
C GLY A 59 2.70 21.09 56.85
N ASP A 60 3.87 20.48 57.07
CA ASP A 60 4.48 20.38 58.40
C ASP A 60 4.82 21.77 58.99
N PHE A 61 5.42 22.66 58.19
CA PHE A 61 5.73 24.02 58.65
C PHE A 61 4.50 24.88 58.91
N LEU A 62 3.40 24.64 58.18
CA LEU A 62 2.12 25.29 58.48
C LEU A 62 1.55 24.83 59.82
N ARG A 63 1.59 23.52 60.11
CA ARG A 63 1.18 22.97 61.42
C ARG A 63 2.03 23.49 62.57
N ALA A 64 3.33 23.67 62.34
CA ALA A 64 4.26 24.27 63.31
C ALA A 64 4.13 25.81 63.43
N GLY A 65 3.19 26.45 62.73
CA GLY A 65 2.96 27.90 62.78
C GLY A 65 4.02 28.75 62.04
N ASN A 66 4.99 28.14 61.36
CA ASN A 66 6.08 28.86 60.70
C ASN A 66 5.75 29.19 59.24
N ARG A 67 4.96 30.26 59.05
CA ARG A 67 4.47 30.69 57.73
C ARG A 67 5.59 31.03 56.73
N ARG A 68 6.70 31.62 57.17
CA ARG A 68 7.82 32.00 56.30
C ARG A 68 8.49 30.78 55.65
N LYS A 69 8.73 29.73 56.44
CA LYS A 69 9.32 28.47 55.94
C LYS A 69 8.35 27.72 55.04
N ALA A 70 7.06 27.68 55.40
CA ALA A 70 6.03 27.09 54.55
C ALA A 70 5.95 27.75 53.16
N LEU A 71 5.94 29.08 53.10
CA LEU A 71 5.97 29.84 51.84
C LEU A 71 7.20 29.52 50.98
N TYR A 72 8.36 29.33 51.60
CA TYR A 72 9.58 28.96 50.89
C TYR A 72 9.46 27.57 50.25
N CYS A 73 8.95 26.57 50.98
CA CYS A 73 8.71 25.24 50.44
C CYS A 73 7.70 25.25 49.28
N LEU A 74 6.61 26.01 49.40
CA LEU A 74 5.63 26.16 48.31
C LEU A 74 6.22 26.81 47.05
N LYS A 75 7.10 27.82 47.21
CA LYS A 75 7.82 28.40 46.06
C LYS A 75 8.72 27.36 45.39
N ARG A 76 9.40 26.53 46.17
CA ARG A 76 10.27 25.46 45.67
C ARG A 76 9.46 24.38 44.95
N GLU A 77 8.30 23.99 45.49
CA GLU A 77 7.34 23.10 44.82
C GLU A 77 6.92 23.66 43.46
N LYS A 78 6.55 24.95 43.39
CA LYS A 78 6.14 25.59 42.12
C LYS A 78 7.27 25.60 41.08
N ILE A 79 8.52 25.81 41.49
CA ILE A 79 9.68 25.72 40.60
C ILE A 79 9.82 24.30 40.05
N GLN A 80 9.67 23.28 40.89
CA GLN A 80 9.73 21.88 40.44
C GLN A 80 8.59 21.55 39.47
N GLN A 81 7.39 22.05 39.70
CA GLN A 81 6.28 21.91 38.75
C GLN A 81 6.60 22.56 37.40
N SER A 82 7.19 23.76 37.41
CA SER A 82 7.65 24.41 36.16
C SER A 82 8.73 23.61 35.45
N GLN A 83 9.64 22.96 36.19
CA GLN A 83 10.66 22.08 35.60
C GLN A 83 10.03 20.82 35.00
N ILE A 84 9.03 20.23 35.66
CA ILE A 84 8.26 19.10 35.11
C ILE A 84 7.65 19.50 33.77
N THR A 85 6.95 20.64 33.70
CA THR A 85 6.37 21.13 32.44
C THR A 85 7.43 21.29 31.35
N SER A 86 8.55 21.94 31.65
CA SER A 86 9.62 22.14 30.67
C SER A 86 10.24 20.82 30.18
N VAL A 87 10.42 19.83 31.06
CA VAL A 87 10.94 18.51 30.67
C VAL A 87 9.90 17.70 29.89
N THR A 88 8.61 17.86 30.19
CA THR A 88 7.53 17.27 29.39
C THR A 88 7.53 17.86 27.97
N ASP A 89 7.68 19.17 27.81
CA ASP A 89 7.79 19.79 26.47
C ASP A 89 9.00 19.23 25.69
N MET A 90 10.12 19.01 26.38
CA MET A 90 11.30 18.36 25.77
C MET A 90 11.03 16.90 25.40
N LEU A 91 10.28 16.16 26.22
CA LEU A 91 9.89 14.78 25.95
C LEU A 91 9.03 14.70 24.68
N ASP A 92 8.05 15.59 24.56
CA ASP A 92 7.16 15.69 23.39
C ASP A 92 7.97 16.03 22.12
N ASN A 93 8.99 16.90 22.23
CA ASN A 93 9.90 17.18 21.13
C ASN A 93 10.66 15.91 20.67
N VAL A 94 11.20 15.14 21.62
CA VAL A 94 11.94 13.90 21.31
C VAL A 94 11.01 12.86 20.67
N GLN A 95 9.78 12.72 21.17
CA GLN A 95 8.78 11.83 20.59
C GLN A 95 8.44 12.22 19.15
N ARG A 96 8.17 13.52 18.90
CA ARG A 96 7.89 14.01 17.54
C ARG A 96 9.03 13.73 16.57
N VAL A 97 10.28 13.90 17.00
CA VAL A 97 11.45 13.58 16.17
C VAL A 97 11.54 12.08 15.91
N LEU A 98 11.28 11.25 16.92
CA LEU A 98 11.26 9.79 16.75
C LEU A 98 10.20 9.36 15.72
N ASP A 99 8.97 9.86 15.85
CA ASP A 99 7.87 9.55 14.94
C ASP A 99 8.20 9.99 13.51
N THR A 100 8.83 11.17 13.36
CA THR A 100 9.27 11.68 12.05
C THR A 100 10.32 10.75 11.43
N VAL A 101 11.28 10.27 12.23
CA VAL A 101 12.32 9.35 11.75
C VAL A 101 11.73 8.00 11.34
N GLU A 102 10.78 7.46 12.11
CA GLU A 102 10.08 6.22 11.78
C GLU A 102 9.24 6.38 10.50
N PHE A 103 8.59 7.54 10.30
CA PHE A 103 7.88 7.82 9.06
C PHE A 103 8.82 7.92 7.86
N SER A 104 9.96 8.62 7.98
CA SER A 104 10.95 8.70 6.91
C SER A 104 11.58 7.35 6.54
N GLN A 105 11.64 6.38 7.47
CA GLN A 105 12.03 5.00 7.12
C GLN A 105 11.03 4.38 6.13
N ILE A 106 9.74 4.53 6.41
CA ILE A 106 8.68 4.05 5.52
C ILE A 106 8.75 4.75 4.16
N GLU A 107 9.00 6.06 4.14
CA GLU A 107 9.20 6.80 2.88
C GLU A 107 10.36 6.24 2.06
N VAL A 108 11.49 5.91 2.69
CA VAL A 108 12.64 5.29 2.02
C VAL A 108 12.28 3.92 1.44
N ASP A 109 11.53 3.10 2.18
CA ASP A 109 11.10 1.78 1.70
C ASP A 109 10.14 1.89 0.50
N VAL A 110 9.20 2.83 0.55
CA VAL A 110 8.30 3.12 -0.58
C VAL A 110 9.09 3.59 -1.80
N LEU A 111 10.09 4.46 -1.62
CA LEU A 111 10.95 4.91 -2.71
C LEU A 111 11.78 3.76 -3.30
N ASN A 112 12.27 2.84 -2.47
CA ASN A 112 13.00 1.66 -2.93
C ASN A 112 12.09 0.72 -3.72
N ALA A 113 10.85 0.50 -3.26
CA ALA A 113 9.85 -0.27 -4.00
C ALA A 113 9.52 0.36 -5.35
N LEU A 114 9.36 1.69 -5.41
CA LEU A 114 9.12 2.41 -6.67
C LEU A 114 10.31 2.32 -7.63
N LYS A 115 11.54 2.39 -7.13
CA LYS A 115 12.76 2.17 -7.94
C LYS A 115 12.80 0.76 -8.51
N GLY A 116 12.51 -0.26 -7.69
CA GLY A 116 12.40 -1.65 -8.16
C GLY A 116 11.33 -1.80 -9.25
N GLY A 117 10.16 -1.18 -9.06
CA GLY A 117 9.11 -1.13 -10.07
C GLY A 117 9.54 -0.46 -11.37
N LYS A 118 10.25 0.68 -11.30
CA LYS A 118 10.84 1.34 -12.47
C LYS A 118 11.81 0.43 -13.22
N ASP A 119 12.70 -0.24 -12.50
CA ASP A 119 13.71 -1.11 -13.11
C ASP A 119 13.04 -2.32 -13.79
N GLU A 120 12.02 -2.91 -13.17
CA GLU A 120 11.25 -4.01 -13.76
C GLU A 120 10.48 -3.57 -15.01
N LEU A 121 9.86 -2.38 -14.95
CA LEU A 121 9.15 -1.77 -16.08
C LEU A 121 10.12 -1.43 -17.21
N SER A 122 11.33 -0.96 -16.89
CA SER A 122 12.39 -0.73 -17.86
C SER A 122 12.87 -2.02 -18.53
N LYS A 123 12.95 -3.14 -17.81
CA LYS A 123 13.26 -4.46 -18.40
C LYS A 123 12.14 -4.93 -19.30
N LEU A 124 10.88 -4.79 -18.87
CA LEU A 124 9.71 -5.16 -19.66
C LEU A 124 9.65 -4.33 -20.96
N ASN A 125 9.88 -3.02 -20.87
CA ASN A 125 9.99 -2.16 -22.03
C ASN A 125 11.20 -2.48 -22.93
N ALA A 126 12.27 -3.05 -22.39
CA ALA A 126 13.39 -3.50 -23.20
C ALA A 126 13.12 -4.85 -23.90
N LEU A 127 12.30 -5.72 -23.29
CA LEU A 127 11.83 -6.97 -23.91
C LEU A 127 10.76 -6.71 -24.98
N LEU A 128 9.93 -5.68 -24.78
CA LEU A 128 9.09 -5.12 -25.82
C LEU A 128 9.97 -4.28 -26.76
N ASN A 129 10.65 -4.94 -27.72
CA ASN A 129 11.50 -4.26 -28.68
C ASN A 129 10.74 -3.09 -29.32
N VAL A 130 11.30 -1.89 -29.22
CA VAL A 130 10.72 -0.69 -29.87
C VAL A 130 10.63 -0.89 -31.38
N ASP A 131 11.57 -1.64 -31.96
CA ASP A 131 11.60 -1.99 -33.38
C ASP A 131 10.39 -2.85 -33.78
N ASP A 132 10.06 -3.90 -32.99
CA ASP A 132 8.90 -4.77 -33.25
C ASP A 132 7.57 -4.00 -33.10
N ILE A 133 7.51 -3.00 -32.21
CA ILE A 133 6.34 -2.12 -32.06
C ILE A 133 6.24 -1.14 -33.24
N ALA A 134 7.37 -0.61 -33.72
CA ALA A 134 7.41 0.28 -34.86
C ALA A 134 6.97 -0.45 -36.15
N GLU A 135 7.48 -1.66 -36.38
CA GLU A 135 7.08 -2.51 -37.51
C GLU A 135 5.58 -2.85 -37.43
N LEU A 136 5.07 -3.25 -36.26
CA LEU A 136 3.64 -3.49 -36.08
C LEU A 136 2.78 -2.23 -36.29
N MET A 137 3.26 -1.05 -35.90
CA MET A 137 2.56 0.22 -36.13
C MET A 137 2.52 0.58 -37.62
N ASP A 138 3.61 0.35 -38.35
CA ASP A 138 3.68 0.58 -39.79
C ASP A 138 2.79 -0.43 -40.54
N ASP A 139 2.86 -1.74 -40.22
CA ASP A 139 2.02 -2.79 -40.80
C ASP A 139 0.52 -2.54 -40.56
N THR A 140 0.16 -2.07 -39.35
CA THR A 140 -1.22 -1.73 -39.04
C THR A 140 -1.69 -0.47 -39.76
N ALA A 141 -0.82 0.53 -39.93
CA ALA A 141 -1.12 1.71 -40.73
C ALA A 141 -1.35 1.32 -42.20
N GLU A 142 -0.48 0.50 -42.79
CA GLU A 142 -0.63 -0.02 -44.16
C GLU A 142 -1.94 -0.82 -44.29
N THR A 143 -2.25 -1.71 -43.34
CA THR A 143 -3.50 -2.49 -43.35
C THR A 143 -4.74 -1.59 -43.28
N ILE A 144 -4.69 -0.52 -42.48
CA ILE A 144 -5.78 0.46 -42.39
C ILE A 144 -5.93 1.22 -43.71
N GLU A 145 -4.83 1.57 -44.37
CA GLU A 145 -4.84 2.22 -45.68
C GLU A 145 -5.37 1.31 -46.78
N GLU A 146 -4.97 0.03 -46.79
CA GLU A 146 -5.50 -1.01 -47.68
C GLU A 146 -7.01 -1.16 -47.48
N ALA A 147 -7.48 -1.26 -46.23
CA ALA A 147 -8.90 -1.34 -45.91
C ALA A 147 -9.67 -0.10 -46.39
N ARG A 148 -9.09 1.10 -46.24
CA ARG A 148 -9.67 2.34 -46.79
C ARG A 148 -9.69 2.33 -48.30
N ARG A 149 -8.64 1.82 -48.96
CA ARG A 149 -8.58 1.69 -50.41
C ARG A 149 -9.65 0.72 -50.92
N ILE A 150 -9.80 -0.44 -50.29
CA ILE A 150 -10.86 -1.41 -50.58
C ILE A 150 -12.23 -0.75 -50.40
N ASN A 151 -12.43 -0.05 -49.28
CA ASN A 151 -13.68 0.65 -49.03
C ASN A 151 -13.96 1.71 -50.12
N ASN A 152 -12.96 2.49 -50.52
CA ASN A 152 -13.08 3.48 -51.60
C ASN A 152 -13.37 2.84 -52.96
N VAL A 153 -12.78 1.69 -53.27
CA VAL A 153 -13.03 0.94 -54.52
C VAL A 153 -14.43 0.33 -54.51
N LEU A 154 -14.89 -0.21 -53.38
CA LEU A 154 -16.25 -0.74 -53.22
C LEU A 154 -17.32 0.37 -53.21
N ALA A 155 -16.96 1.55 -52.70
CA ALA A 155 -17.83 2.73 -52.70
C ALA A 155 -17.82 3.48 -54.04
N GLN A 156 -16.90 3.14 -54.96
CA GLN A 156 -16.92 3.68 -56.30
C GLN A 156 -18.18 3.15 -57.02
N PRO A 157 -19.04 4.04 -57.55
CA PRO A 157 -20.20 3.62 -58.32
C PRO A 157 -19.73 2.70 -59.46
N LEU A 158 -20.40 1.57 -59.69
CA LEU A 158 -20.04 0.67 -60.80
C LEU A 158 -20.20 1.44 -62.12
N ALA A 159 -19.08 1.84 -62.72
CA ALA A 159 -19.06 2.54 -64.00
C ALA A 159 -19.55 1.58 -65.10
N GLY A 160 -20.75 1.83 -65.61
CA GLY A 160 -21.39 1.00 -66.65
C GLY A 160 -22.88 0.75 -66.44
N TYR A 161 -23.45 1.09 -65.28
CA TYR A 161 -24.89 1.13 -65.07
C TYR A 161 -25.37 2.57 -65.26
N GLU A 162 -25.41 3.02 -66.51
CA GLU A 162 -25.81 4.41 -66.85
C GLU A 162 -27.31 4.67 -66.64
N ASP A 163 -28.07 3.68 -66.16
CA ASP A 163 -29.52 3.76 -65.98
C ASP A 163 -29.94 3.06 -64.67
N GLU A 164 -29.39 3.53 -63.55
CA GLU A 164 -29.77 3.07 -62.20
C GLU A 164 -31.31 3.14 -62.01
N ASP A 165 -31.97 4.15 -62.57
CA ASP A 165 -33.43 4.31 -62.55
C ASP A 165 -34.18 3.23 -63.35
N ALA A 166 -33.63 2.76 -64.48
CA ALA A 166 -34.23 1.71 -65.30
C ALA A 166 -34.07 0.32 -64.64
N LEU A 167 -32.92 0.07 -63.99
CA LEU A 167 -32.70 -1.15 -63.20
C LEU A 167 -33.54 -1.19 -61.92
N LEU A 168 -33.70 -0.04 -61.24
CA LEU A 168 -34.64 0.08 -60.12
C LEU A 168 -36.09 -0.15 -60.57
N ALA A 169 -36.48 0.34 -61.74
CA ALA A 169 -37.80 0.06 -62.32
C ALA A 169 -37.97 -1.42 -62.72
N GLU A 170 -36.93 -2.07 -63.26
CA GLU A 170 -36.94 -3.51 -63.55
C GLU A 170 -37.04 -4.32 -62.25
N LEU A 171 -36.29 -3.96 -61.20
CA LEU A 171 -36.36 -4.61 -59.89
C LEU A 171 -37.74 -4.46 -59.25
N VAL A 172 -38.32 -3.26 -59.27
CA VAL A 172 -39.70 -3.00 -58.78
C VAL A 172 -40.73 -3.79 -59.61
N SER A 173 -40.46 -4.08 -60.88
CA SER A 173 -41.31 -4.91 -61.72
C SER A 173 -41.13 -6.42 -61.50
N GLN A 174 -39.93 -6.85 -61.09
CA GLN A 174 -39.56 -8.25 -60.83
C GLN A 174 -39.74 -8.65 -59.37
N GLU A 175 -39.86 -7.71 -58.44
CA GLU A 175 -40.41 -7.98 -57.12
C GLU A 175 -41.83 -8.51 -57.35
N PRO A 176 -42.11 -9.80 -57.09
CA PRO A 176 -43.48 -10.22 -56.98
C PRO A 176 -44.08 -9.32 -55.91
N VAL A 177 -45.15 -8.60 -56.26
CA VAL A 177 -45.98 -7.86 -55.32
C VAL A 177 -46.53 -8.86 -54.31
N ASN A 178 -45.70 -9.19 -53.33
CA ASN A 178 -45.99 -9.93 -52.13
C ASN A 178 -45.43 -9.12 -50.96
N ALA A 179 -45.69 -7.82 -51.01
CA ALA A 179 -46.08 -7.04 -49.84
C ALA A 179 -47.49 -7.48 -49.38
N SER A 180 -47.73 -8.79 -49.25
CA SER A 180 -48.83 -9.33 -48.47
C SER A 180 -48.18 -10.06 -47.31
N ALA A 181 -48.45 -9.54 -46.12
CA ALA A 181 -48.31 -10.18 -44.83
C ALA A 181 -48.19 -11.71 -44.90
N ALA A 182 -46.98 -12.22 -45.06
CA ALA A 182 -46.64 -13.59 -44.69
C ALA A 182 -45.98 -13.49 -43.33
N GLU A 183 -46.76 -13.77 -42.29
CA GLU A 183 -46.27 -14.17 -40.98
C GLU A 183 -45.27 -15.32 -41.18
N VAL A 184 -43.98 -14.99 -41.33
CA VAL A 184 -42.93 -15.97 -41.11
C VAL A 184 -42.79 -16.02 -39.59
N GLU A 185 -43.46 -17.00 -39.00
CA GLU A 185 -43.26 -17.43 -37.63
C GLU A 185 -41.77 -17.72 -37.44
N VAL A 186 -41.05 -16.75 -36.87
CA VAL A 186 -39.66 -16.96 -36.45
C VAL A 186 -39.74 -17.91 -35.27
N GLU A 187 -39.53 -19.18 -35.54
CA GLU A 187 -39.38 -20.21 -34.52
C GLU A 187 -38.34 -19.73 -33.52
N LYS A 188 -38.75 -19.46 -32.28
CA LYS A 188 -37.88 -18.92 -31.24
C LYS A 188 -36.79 -19.95 -30.98
N VAL A 189 -35.60 -19.73 -31.53
CA VAL A 189 -34.40 -20.47 -31.16
C VAL A 189 -34.20 -20.31 -29.66
N THR A 190 -34.28 -21.43 -28.95
CA THR A 190 -34.04 -21.49 -27.51
C THR A 190 -32.54 -21.34 -27.26
N VAL A 191 -32.11 -20.12 -26.92
CA VAL A 191 -30.76 -19.90 -26.39
C VAL A 191 -30.64 -20.60 -25.03
N PRO A 192 -29.66 -21.51 -24.82
CA PRO A 192 -29.46 -22.17 -23.54
C PRO A 192 -29.12 -21.14 -22.45
N THR A 193 -30.02 -20.95 -21.50
CA THR A 193 -29.77 -20.15 -20.30
C THR A 193 -29.12 -21.03 -19.24
N HIS A 194 -27.83 -21.32 -19.39
CA HIS A 194 -27.08 -21.89 -18.28
C HIS A 194 -26.85 -20.79 -17.24
N LYS A 195 -27.39 -20.97 -16.02
CA LYS A 195 -27.14 -20.08 -14.89
C LYS A 195 -25.64 -20.11 -14.58
N LEU A 196 -25.00 -18.94 -14.55
CA LEU A 196 -23.64 -18.79 -14.04
C LEU A 196 -23.63 -19.20 -12.55
N ALA A 197 -22.64 -20.00 -12.16
CA ALA A 197 -22.49 -20.46 -10.79
C ALA A 197 -22.24 -19.27 -9.86
N LYS A 198 -23.08 -19.13 -8.82
CA LYS A 198 -22.78 -18.22 -7.71
C LYS A 198 -21.65 -18.84 -6.87
N PRO A 199 -20.68 -18.04 -6.39
CA PRO A 199 -19.62 -18.56 -5.54
C PRO A 199 -20.24 -19.07 -4.24
N THR A 200 -20.04 -20.36 -3.98
CA THR A 200 -20.41 -21.05 -2.75
C THR A 200 -19.68 -20.43 -1.57
N ALA A 201 -20.42 -19.80 -0.68
CA ALA A 201 -19.99 -19.55 0.68
C ALA A 201 -19.81 -20.92 1.36
N VAL A 202 -18.59 -21.19 1.80
CA VAL A 202 -18.22 -22.39 2.55
C VAL A 202 -18.81 -22.24 3.96
N GLU A 203 -19.79 -23.06 4.30
CA GLU A 203 -20.18 -23.27 5.69
C GLU A 203 -19.45 -24.49 6.25
N GLY A 204 -18.89 -24.32 7.44
CA GLY A 204 -18.49 -25.44 8.28
C GLY A 204 -17.47 -25.07 9.35
N HIS A 205 -17.92 -24.54 10.49
CA HIS A 205 -17.67 -25.24 11.75
C HIS A 205 -18.59 -24.73 12.87
N ALA A 206 -19.42 -25.62 13.38
CA ALA A 206 -20.14 -25.47 14.64
C ALA A 206 -19.18 -25.71 15.83
N THR A 207 -19.39 -25.02 16.95
CA THR A 207 -19.51 -25.64 18.29
C THR A 207 -19.94 -24.63 19.36
N GLU A 208 -21.09 -24.94 19.95
CA GLU A 208 -21.43 -24.95 21.40
C GLU A 208 -21.26 -23.70 22.27
N GLY A 209 -22.42 -23.27 22.82
CA GLY A 209 -22.61 -23.18 24.28
C GLY A 209 -22.39 -21.82 24.93
N THR A 210 -23.47 -21.11 25.32
CA THR A 210 -23.92 -20.95 26.73
C THR A 210 -24.96 -19.82 26.92
N SER A 211 -26.03 -20.15 27.66
CA SER A 211 -26.78 -19.35 28.69
C SER A 211 -27.25 -17.93 28.32
N GLU A 212 -28.53 -17.74 28.01
CA GLU A 212 -29.66 -17.32 28.89
C GLU A 212 -29.91 -15.79 29.02
N LYS A 213 -31.14 -15.41 28.63
CA LYS A 213 -32.06 -14.38 29.19
C LYS A 213 -31.51 -13.01 29.65
N MET A 214 -32.01 -11.91 29.06
CA MET A 214 -33.05 -11.04 29.67
C MET A 214 -33.44 -9.84 28.79
N GLU A 215 -34.76 -9.68 28.65
CA GLU A 215 -35.59 -8.48 28.46
C GLU A 215 -34.94 -7.14 28.05
N LEU A 216 -35.42 -6.58 26.94
CA LEU A 216 -35.49 -5.12 26.76
C LEU A 216 -36.94 -4.71 26.49
N ALA A 217 -37.40 -3.79 27.33
CA ALA A 217 -38.71 -3.17 27.30
C ALA A 217 -38.94 -2.32 26.04
N ALA A 218 -40.17 -2.36 25.53
CA ALA A 218 -40.86 -1.25 24.88
C ALA A 218 -42.38 -1.43 25.07
#